data_AF-A0A484NKQ6-F1
#
_entry.id   AF-A0A484NKQ6-F1
#
_cell.length_a   1.000
_cell.length_b   1.000
_cell.length_c   1.000
_cell.angle_alpha   90.00
_cell.angle_beta   90.00
_cell.angle_gamma   90.00
#
_symmetry.space_group_name_H-M   'P 1'
#
loop_
_entity.id
_entity.type
_entity.pdbx_description
1 polymer ?
#
loop_
_entity_poly.entity_id
_entity_poly.type
_entity_poly.pdbx_seq_one_letter_code
_entity_poly.pdbx_strand_id
1 'polypeptide(L)'
;MGFGSILGLRCRTLRRSLCLWLLERFNAVRCSLEICGERVPLTPRDVELVMGLAASGEDVVNSGPDESILELRKKYGATNCGISVRVLEERITSLDSGEDFKRSFVLYVLGTLLCPTARLDVSPSFLHFLTNMDLIHQYNWAKFLLDRLVREVSRFRQGKQRAVGGCLLFLQLFYYESVAVRAVYVLAPVAFPCLFSWGEEEITDREKREREMGGYGNGECVCKERGLGMGPVGYCAQSDGDVLRRTGPADEDLDGQANEEIHVEKQSPMDMAANSNQAPCGNTRYGCLVTMDCVNNKDHLEFCTYAPCLCPIRTCDFIDSSIQLSHHFSSRHWDSGRRFRYDSPLRVSLGKKEPFLVLQAEEDGMLFLLSRETESVGYRVMVTSIRPTTTRTHYSYDIVSEKGGSSLRLQSVAQNFPGRIEGFPHDFLLVPFTYTNSCGELEIDVCIWSSPGANSISDVP
;
A
#
# COMPACT_ATOMS: atom_id res chain seq x y z
N MET A 1 -10.52 22.73 -11.71
CA MET A 1 -10.40 21.60 -12.67
C MET A 1 -9.06 20.86 -12.55
N GLY A 2 -7.90 21.53 -12.46
CA GLY A 2 -6.61 20.84 -12.26
C GLY A 2 -5.91 20.32 -13.52
N PHE A 3 -6.55 20.39 -14.69
CA PHE A 3 -6.04 19.86 -15.97
C PHE A 3 -5.30 20.89 -16.86
N GLY A 4 -5.01 22.10 -16.36
CA GLY A 4 -4.48 23.21 -17.18
C GLY A 4 -3.15 22.86 -17.88
N SER A 5 -2.30 22.10 -17.19
CA SER A 5 -1.01 21.59 -17.67
C SER A 5 -1.11 20.85 -19.01
N ILE A 6 -2.20 20.11 -19.25
CA ILE A 6 -2.40 19.29 -20.45
C ILE A 6 -2.44 20.14 -21.73
N LEU A 7 -2.81 21.42 -21.63
CA LEU A 7 -2.85 22.33 -22.78
C LEU A 7 -1.46 22.62 -23.39
N GLY A 8 -0.38 22.38 -22.63
CA GLY A 8 0.99 22.48 -23.13
C GLY A 8 1.57 21.17 -23.69
N LEU A 9 0.75 20.11 -23.85
CA LEU A 9 1.22 18.82 -24.34
C LEU A 9 1.71 18.90 -25.79
N ARG A 10 3.02 18.77 -25.99
CA ARG A 10 3.65 18.79 -27.32
C ARG A 10 3.83 17.40 -27.94
N CYS A 11 3.80 16.34 -27.13
CA CYS A 11 3.88 14.95 -27.58
C CYS A 11 2.54 14.49 -28.14
N ARG A 12 2.50 14.16 -29.43
CA ARG A 12 1.30 13.75 -30.19
C ARG A 12 1.27 12.24 -30.45
N THR A 13 2.42 11.56 -30.43
CA THR A 13 2.53 10.14 -30.79
C THR A 13 3.07 9.27 -29.64
N LEU A 14 2.46 8.09 -29.46
CA LEU A 14 3.02 7.03 -28.63
C LEU A 14 3.98 6.18 -29.45
N ARG A 15 5.26 6.17 -29.06
CA ARG A 15 6.32 5.42 -29.72
C ARG A 15 6.22 3.94 -29.31
N ARG A 16 5.51 3.17 -30.15
CA ARG A 16 5.10 1.78 -29.89
C ARG A 16 6.23 0.86 -29.39
N SER A 17 7.43 0.98 -29.94
CA SER A 17 8.62 0.21 -29.53
C SER A 17 9.01 0.50 -28.09
N LEU A 18 9.10 1.78 -27.70
CA LEU A 18 9.39 2.20 -26.33
C LEU A 18 8.26 1.79 -25.38
N CYS A 19 7.00 1.99 -25.77
CA CYS A 19 5.84 1.60 -24.95
C CYS A 19 5.85 0.09 -24.64
N LEU A 20 6.17 -0.78 -25.61
CA LEU A 20 6.30 -2.23 -25.38
C LEU A 20 7.49 -2.57 -24.47
N TRP A 21 8.65 -1.96 -24.71
CA TRP A 21 9.85 -2.14 -23.86
C TRP A 21 9.62 -1.73 -22.41
N LEU A 22 8.88 -0.63 -22.17
CA LEU A 22 8.46 -0.19 -20.85
C LEU A 22 7.42 -1.14 -20.23
N LEU A 23 6.48 -1.66 -21.02
CA LEU A 23 5.44 -2.59 -20.55
C LEU A 23 5.97 -3.98 -20.19
N GLU A 24 7.10 -4.40 -20.75
CA GLU A 24 7.88 -5.57 -20.28
C GLU A 24 8.45 -5.29 -18.88
N ARG A 25 9.05 -4.11 -18.68
CA ARG A 25 9.82 -3.72 -17.47
C ARG A 25 8.99 -3.08 -16.35
N PHE A 26 7.70 -2.85 -16.58
CA PHE A 26 6.77 -2.33 -15.56
C PHE A 26 6.35 -3.44 -14.59
N ASN A 27 6.60 -3.25 -13.30
CA ASN A 27 6.10 -4.11 -12.24
C ASN A 27 4.82 -3.50 -11.67
N ALA A 28 3.66 -4.09 -12.03
CA ALA A 28 2.36 -3.61 -11.59
C ALA A 28 2.05 -3.86 -10.10
N VAL A 29 2.79 -4.76 -9.43
CA VAL A 29 2.62 -5.03 -7.99
C VAL A 29 3.42 -4.02 -7.15
N ARG A 30 4.69 -3.79 -7.51
CA ARG A 30 5.56 -2.80 -6.84
C ARG A 30 5.45 -1.38 -7.40
N CYS A 31 4.52 -1.14 -8.34
CA CYS A 31 4.37 0.09 -9.12
C CYS A 31 5.72 0.74 -9.51
N SER A 32 6.57 0.00 -10.22
CA SER A 32 7.94 0.43 -10.57
C SER A 32 8.31 0.06 -12.01
N LEU A 33 9.26 0.77 -12.60
CA LEU A 33 9.93 0.41 -13.85
C LEU A 33 11.33 -0.13 -13.55
N GLU A 34 11.79 -1.09 -14.35
CA GLU A 34 13.18 -1.56 -14.33
C GLU A 34 13.93 -0.95 -15.54
N ILE A 35 14.74 0.07 -15.29
CA ILE A 35 15.38 0.95 -16.29
C ILE A 35 16.89 1.04 -15.99
N CYS A 36 17.74 0.89 -17.01
CA CYS A 36 19.20 0.98 -16.87
C CYS A 36 19.81 0.03 -15.79
N GLY A 37 19.10 -1.05 -15.45
CA GLY A 37 19.46 -1.97 -14.37
C GLY A 37 18.93 -1.59 -12.98
N GLU A 38 18.37 -0.40 -12.80
CA GLU A 38 17.77 0.05 -11.55
C GLU A 38 16.26 -0.17 -11.48
N ARG A 39 15.75 -0.38 -10.25
CA ARG A 39 14.31 -0.30 -9.95
C ARG A 39 13.94 1.14 -9.63
N VAL A 40 13.17 1.77 -10.51
CA VAL A 40 12.64 3.12 -10.35
C VAL A 40 11.16 3.02 -9.92
N PRO A 41 10.79 3.31 -8.67
CA PRO A 41 9.39 3.35 -8.25
C PRO A 41 8.64 4.49 -8.95
N LEU A 42 7.31 4.36 -9.08
CA LEU A 42 6.43 5.37 -9.63
C LEU A 42 5.40 5.77 -8.57
N THR A 43 5.24 7.08 -8.37
CA THR A 43 4.38 7.67 -7.35
C THR A 43 3.43 8.70 -7.97
N PRO A 44 2.38 9.15 -7.26
CA PRO A 44 1.57 10.29 -7.68
C PRO A 44 2.42 11.55 -7.94
N ARG A 45 3.48 11.78 -7.17
CA ARG A 45 4.37 12.94 -7.35
C ARG A 45 5.13 12.88 -8.69
N ASP A 46 5.49 11.70 -9.18
CA ASP A 46 6.08 11.54 -10.51
C ASP A 46 5.08 11.91 -11.62
N VAL A 47 3.80 11.55 -11.45
CA VAL A 47 2.73 11.96 -12.38
C VAL A 47 2.48 13.47 -12.30
N GLU A 48 2.63 14.10 -11.13
CA GLU A 48 2.54 15.56 -10.99
C GLU A 48 3.69 16.28 -11.69
N LEU A 49 4.93 15.81 -11.50
CA LEU A 49 6.10 16.39 -12.16
C LEU A 49 6.10 16.15 -13.68
N VAL A 50 5.64 14.99 -14.16
CA VAL A 50 5.62 14.68 -15.61
C VAL A 50 4.37 15.21 -16.30
N MET A 51 3.17 14.98 -15.76
CA MET A 51 1.87 15.26 -16.39
C MET A 51 1.18 16.52 -15.85
N GLY A 52 1.67 17.12 -14.76
CA GLY A 52 1.10 18.34 -14.19
C GLY A 52 -0.29 18.15 -13.57
N LEU A 53 -0.55 16.99 -12.98
CA LEU A 53 -1.78 16.61 -12.30
C LEU A 53 -1.55 16.55 -10.79
N ALA A 54 -2.50 17.03 -9.98
CA ALA A 54 -2.35 17.07 -8.52
C ALA A 54 -2.05 15.69 -7.91
N ALA A 55 -0.98 15.61 -7.11
CA ALA A 55 -0.56 14.45 -6.31
C ALA A 55 -1.14 14.40 -4.89
N SER A 56 -1.89 15.43 -4.51
CA SER A 56 -2.52 15.59 -3.20
C SER A 56 -4.05 15.77 -3.35
N GLY A 57 -4.75 15.68 -2.22
CA GLY A 57 -6.22 15.75 -2.17
C GLY A 57 -6.89 14.38 -2.13
N GLU A 58 -8.21 14.40 -2.29
CA GLU A 58 -9.11 13.26 -2.07
C GLU A 58 -9.04 12.20 -3.19
N ASP A 59 -9.34 10.96 -2.85
CA ASP A 59 -9.40 9.86 -3.83
C ASP A 59 -10.63 9.98 -4.76
N VAL A 60 -10.42 9.74 -6.06
CA VAL A 60 -11.46 9.83 -7.09
C VAL A 60 -12.41 8.63 -7.00
N VAL A 61 -13.53 8.79 -6.29
CA VAL A 61 -14.58 7.77 -6.18
C VAL A 61 -15.40 7.71 -7.48
N ASN A 62 -15.09 6.73 -8.33
CA ASN A 62 -15.78 6.51 -9.61
C ASN A 62 -16.95 5.51 -9.54
N SER A 63 -17.65 5.43 -8.41
CA SER A 63 -18.70 4.44 -8.15
C SER A 63 -19.80 5.01 -7.24
N GLY A 64 -21.06 4.72 -7.57
CA GLY A 64 -22.23 5.07 -6.75
C GLY A 64 -23.51 4.43 -7.30
N PRO A 65 -24.69 4.75 -6.74
CA PRO A 65 -25.97 4.28 -7.27
C PRO A 65 -26.19 4.79 -8.69
N ASP A 66 -26.70 3.96 -9.60
CA ASP A 66 -26.99 4.35 -10.99
C ASP A 66 -27.95 5.56 -11.07
N GLU A 67 -28.92 5.62 -10.15
CA GLU A 67 -29.85 6.75 -9.95
C GLU A 67 -29.14 8.10 -9.86
N SER A 68 -27.99 8.18 -9.16
CA SER A 68 -27.22 9.41 -8.95
C SER A 68 -26.68 10.05 -10.22
N ILE A 69 -26.64 9.29 -11.33
CA ILE A 69 -26.12 9.74 -12.62
C ILE A 69 -27.13 9.55 -13.77
N LEU A 70 -28.41 9.25 -13.51
CA LEU A 70 -29.40 9.02 -14.58
C LEU A 70 -29.54 10.22 -15.52
N GLU A 71 -29.63 11.44 -14.99
CA GLU A 71 -29.71 12.65 -15.80
C GLU A 71 -28.46 12.83 -16.67
N LEU A 72 -27.27 12.62 -16.10
CA LEU A 72 -26.01 12.68 -16.84
C LEU A 72 -25.92 11.57 -17.89
N ARG A 73 -26.34 10.33 -17.59
CA ARG A 73 -26.37 9.23 -18.54
C ARG A 73 -27.28 9.56 -19.73
N LYS A 74 -28.50 10.03 -19.48
CA LYS A 74 -29.44 10.49 -20.51
C LYS A 74 -28.83 11.66 -21.31
N LYS A 75 -28.23 12.64 -20.63
CA LYS A 75 -27.63 13.83 -21.24
C LYS A 75 -26.41 13.51 -22.10
N TYR A 76 -25.61 12.50 -21.78
CA TYR A 76 -24.40 12.09 -22.54
C TYR A 76 -24.64 10.90 -23.48
N GLY A 77 -25.88 10.41 -23.61
CA GLY A 77 -26.18 9.22 -24.41
C GLY A 77 -25.45 7.96 -23.91
N ALA A 78 -25.18 7.89 -22.61
CA ALA A 78 -24.37 6.84 -22.01
C ALA A 78 -25.08 5.48 -22.09
N THR A 79 -24.42 4.52 -22.70
CA THR A 79 -24.90 3.14 -22.84
C THR A 79 -24.05 2.18 -22.01
N ASN A 80 -24.44 0.89 -21.96
CA ASN A 80 -23.59 -0.18 -21.42
C ASN A 80 -22.28 -0.37 -22.21
N CYS A 81 -22.18 0.18 -23.43
CA CYS A 81 -20.91 0.29 -24.16
C CYS A 81 -20.06 1.47 -23.66
N GLY A 82 -20.71 2.60 -23.38
CA GLY A 82 -20.10 3.78 -22.77
C GLY A 82 -20.66 5.08 -23.35
N ILE A 83 -19.86 6.15 -23.25
CA ILE A 83 -20.10 7.47 -23.84
C ILE A 83 -19.11 7.61 -25.00
N SER A 84 -19.58 7.79 -26.24
CA SER A 84 -18.67 7.84 -27.40
C SER A 84 -17.74 9.06 -27.33
N VAL A 85 -16.44 8.84 -27.60
CA VAL A 85 -15.44 9.92 -27.65
C VAL A 85 -15.80 11.00 -28.68
N ARG A 86 -16.41 10.63 -29.81
CA ARG A 86 -16.86 11.59 -30.84
C ARG A 86 -17.94 12.54 -30.34
N VAL A 87 -18.90 12.03 -29.56
CA VAL A 87 -19.97 12.87 -28.97
C VAL A 87 -19.40 13.86 -27.94
N LEU A 88 -18.27 13.52 -27.31
CA LEU A 88 -17.54 14.44 -26.42
C LEU A 88 -16.74 15.48 -27.22
N GLU A 89 -16.10 15.07 -28.32
CA GLU A 89 -15.37 15.93 -29.26
C GLU A 89 -16.28 16.98 -29.91
N GLU A 90 -17.43 16.54 -30.44
CA GLU A 90 -18.50 17.40 -30.97
C GLU A 90 -19.00 18.40 -29.92
N ARG A 91 -19.13 17.98 -28.66
CA ARG A 91 -19.54 18.85 -27.54
C ARG A 91 -18.49 19.88 -27.13
N ILE A 92 -17.23 19.48 -27.03
CA ILE A 92 -16.13 20.40 -26.70
C ILE A 92 -15.97 21.45 -27.82
N THR A 93 -16.28 21.07 -29.07
CA THR A 93 -16.21 21.97 -30.24
C THR A 93 -17.44 22.88 -30.38
N SER A 94 -18.57 22.58 -29.71
CA SER A 94 -19.83 23.33 -29.80
C SER A 94 -20.24 24.07 -28.52
N LEU A 95 -19.42 24.01 -27.46
CA LEU A 95 -19.66 24.69 -26.18
C LEU A 95 -18.48 25.60 -25.86
N ASP A 96 -18.70 26.93 -25.86
CA ASP A 96 -17.62 27.90 -25.59
C ASP A 96 -17.12 27.86 -24.14
N SER A 97 -18.01 27.58 -23.18
CA SER A 97 -17.71 27.63 -21.75
C SER A 97 -18.79 26.95 -20.89
N GLY A 98 -18.77 27.19 -19.57
CA GLY A 98 -19.77 26.70 -18.63
C GLY A 98 -19.51 25.28 -18.12
N GLU A 99 -20.47 24.75 -17.36
CA GLU A 99 -20.31 23.50 -16.63
C GLU A 99 -20.35 22.26 -17.52
N ASP A 100 -21.14 22.29 -18.60
CA ASP A 100 -21.20 21.18 -19.56
C ASP A 100 -19.96 21.08 -20.45
N PHE A 101 -19.32 22.21 -20.77
CA PHE A 101 -17.98 22.21 -21.36
C PHE A 101 -16.98 21.54 -20.41
N LYS A 102 -16.94 21.97 -19.14
CA LYS A 102 -16.07 21.37 -18.11
C LYS A 102 -16.28 19.86 -18.00
N ARG A 103 -17.53 19.38 -17.90
CA ARG A 103 -17.86 17.93 -17.86
C ARG A 103 -17.40 17.20 -19.12
N SER A 104 -17.71 17.73 -20.29
CA SER A 104 -17.36 17.12 -21.58
C SER A 104 -15.84 17.02 -21.75
N PHE A 105 -15.11 18.10 -21.44
CA PHE A 105 -13.66 18.17 -21.46
C PHE A 105 -13.01 17.14 -20.53
N VAL A 106 -13.46 17.03 -19.27
CA VAL A 106 -12.92 16.05 -18.32
C VAL A 106 -13.19 14.61 -18.78
N LEU A 107 -14.40 14.30 -19.27
CA LEU A 107 -14.71 12.99 -19.85
C LEU A 107 -13.81 12.65 -21.04
N TYR A 108 -13.58 13.60 -21.95
CA TYR A 108 -12.73 13.42 -23.12
C TYR A 108 -11.26 13.20 -22.75
N VAL A 109 -10.71 14.03 -21.86
CA VAL A 109 -9.32 13.92 -21.38
C VAL A 109 -9.09 12.61 -20.63
N LEU A 110 -10.05 12.16 -19.81
CA LEU A 110 -10.00 10.84 -19.19
C LEU A 110 -10.08 9.72 -20.24
N GLY A 111 -10.98 9.83 -21.22
CA GLY A 111 -11.20 8.83 -22.25
C GLY A 111 -10.06 8.65 -23.25
N THR A 112 -9.33 9.72 -23.57
CA THR A 112 -8.31 9.76 -24.63
C THR A 112 -6.88 9.79 -24.13
N LEU A 113 -6.61 10.37 -22.95
CA LEU A 113 -5.26 10.70 -22.49
C LEU A 113 -4.88 10.04 -21.16
N LEU A 114 -5.71 10.20 -20.12
CA LEU A 114 -5.33 9.81 -18.75
C LEU A 114 -5.75 8.38 -18.39
N CYS A 115 -6.89 7.93 -18.91
CA CYS A 115 -7.43 6.58 -18.69
C CYS A 115 -7.84 5.87 -20.01
N PRO A 116 -7.07 5.99 -21.13
CA PRO A 116 -7.48 5.46 -22.41
C PRO A 116 -7.62 3.94 -22.40
N THR A 117 -8.43 3.42 -23.31
CA THR A 117 -8.62 1.98 -23.52
C THR A 117 -8.60 1.66 -25.01
N ALA A 118 -8.67 0.37 -25.36
CA ALA A 118 -8.85 -0.06 -26.75
C ALA A 118 -10.24 0.28 -27.35
N ARG A 119 -11.13 0.93 -26.57
CA ARG A 119 -12.47 1.35 -27.00
C ARG A 119 -12.48 2.84 -27.34
N LEU A 120 -13.33 3.22 -28.30
CA LEU A 120 -13.69 4.62 -28.58
C LEU A 120 -14.83 5.13 -27.67
N ASP A 121 -14.97 4.51 -26.49
CA ASP A 121 -16.03 4.75 -25.50
C ASP A 121 -15.41 5.07 -24.14
N VAL A 122 -15.88 6.14 -23.50
CA VAL A 122 -15.55 6.52 -22.11
C VAL A 122 -16.47 5.79 -21.14
N SER A 123 -15.95 5.37 -19.99
CA SER A 123 -16.74 4.63 -19.00
C SER A 123 -17.80 5.53 -18.34
N PRO A 124 -19.09 5.13 -18.29
CA PRO A 124 -20.14 5.90 -17.62
C PRO A 124 -19.92 6.05 -16.11
N SER A 125 -19.06 5.22 -15.51
CA SER A 125 -18.67 5.31 -14.09
C SER A 125 -17.94 6.62 -13.76
N PHE A 126 -17.35 7.29 -14.75
CA PHE A 126 -16.75 8.61 -14.58
C PHE A 126 -17.81 9.71 -14.36
N LEU A 127 -19.10 9.45 -14.59
CA LEU A 127 -20.16 10.43 -14.30
C LEU A 127 -20.36 10.65 -12.79
N HIS A 128 -20.01 9.70 -11.91
CA HIS A 128 -20.29 9.81 -10.47
C HIS A 128 -19.56 11.01 -9.83
N PHE A 129 -18.25 11.16 -10.07
CA PHE A 129 -17.47 12.32 -9.59
C PHE A 129 -17.67 13.60 -10.44
N LEU A 130 -18.50 13.54 -11.49
CA LEU A 130 -18.91 14.70 -12.30
C LEU A 130 -20.32 15.20 -11.93
N THR A 131 -20.96 14.61 -10.91
CA THR A 131 -22.20 15.14 -10.33
C THR A 131 -21.91 16.52 -9.73
N ASN A 132 -21.06 16.56 -8.69
CA ASN A 132 -20.54 17.78 -8.10
C ASN A 132 -19.24 18.23 -8.81
N MET A 133 -19.33 19.32 -9.56
CA MET A 133 -18.22 19.86 -10.37
C MET A 133 -17.22 20.69 -9.56
N ASP A 134 -17.58 21.13 -8.35
CA ASP A 134 -16.71 21.93 -7.50
C ASP A 134 -15.59 21.07 -6.91
N LEU A 135 -15.87 19.82 -6.54
CA LEU A 135 -14.88 18.90 -5.95
C LEU A 135 -13.74 18.51 -6.92
N ILE A 136 -13.90 18.69 -8.24
CA ILE A 136 -12.93 18.28 -9.26
C ILE A 136 -11.52 18.87 -9.05
N HIS A 137 -11.40 20.03 -8.42
CA HIS A 137 -10.09 20.64 -8.13
C HIS A 137 -9.40 20.08 -6.87
N GLN A 138 -10.08 19.24 -6.10
CA GLN A 138 -9.63 18.71 -4.81
C GLN A 138 -9.20 17.23 -4.91
N TYR A 139 -9.33 16.60 -6.08
CA TYR A 139 -9.02 15.19 -6.27
C TYR A 139 -7.55 14.93 -6.65
N ASN A 140 -7.03 13.80 -6.17
CA ASN A 140 -5.71 13.27 -6.48
C ASN A 140 -5.69 12.59 -7.88
N TRP A 141 -5.73 13.42 -8.92
CA TRP A 141 -5.75 12.97 -10.32
C TRP A 141 -4.50 12.17 -10.71
N ALA A 142 -3.37 12.44 -10.08
CA ALA A 142 -2.14 11.68 -10.27
C ALA A 142 -2.26 10.23 -9.77
N LYS A 143 -2.76 10.02 -8.55
CA LYS A 143 -3.05 8.68 -8.01
C LYS A 143 -4.07 7.95 -8.87
N PHE A 144 -5.16 8.61 -9.27
CA PHE A 144 -6.18 7.99 -10.12
C PHE A 144 -5.64 7.52 -11.49
N LEU A 145 -4.75 8.30 -12.11
CA LEU A 145 -4.04 7.91 -13.34
C LEU A 145 -3.15 6.69 -13.11
N LEU A 146 -2.37 6.68 -12.03
CA LEU A 146 -1.44 5.61 -11.71
C LEU A 146 -2.16 4.30 -11.35
N ASP A 147 -3.22 4.37 -10.54
CA ASP A 147 -4.10 3.25 -10.21
C ASP A 147 -4.79 2.69 -11.47
N ARG A 148 -5.18 3.55 -12.42
CA ARG A 148 -5.71 3.09 -13.71
C ARG A 148 -4.65 2.35 -14.51
N LEU A 149 -3.44 2.90 -14.61
CA LEU A 149 -2.33 2.29 -15.34
C LEU A 149 -1.98 0.90 -14.78
N VAL A 150 -1.79 0.79 -13.47
CA VAL A 150 -1.57 -0.48 -12.76
C VAL A 150 -2.68 -1.49 -13.07
N ARG A 151 -3.96 -1.06 -12.98
CA ARG A 151 -5.13 -1.90 -13.25
C ARG A 151 -5.19 -2.39 -14.70
N GLU A 152 -4.94 -1.53 -15.68
CA GLU A 152 -5.04 -1.90 -17.10
C GLU A 152 -3.86 -2.73 -17.61
N VAL A 153 -2.64 -2.49 -17.11
CA VAL A 153 -1.49 -3.35 -17.39
C VAL A 153 -1.68 -4.74 -16.75
N SER A 154 -2.22 -4.80 -15.53
CA SER A 154 -2.57 -6.07 -14.87
C SER A 154 -3.64 -6.84 -15.65
N ARG A 155 -4.71 -6.17 -16.11
CA ARG A 155 -5.74 -6.77 -16.98
C ARG A 155 -5.15 -7.33 -18.28
N PHE A 156 -4.24 -6.59 -18.92
CA PHE A 156 -3.57 -7.06 -20.13
C PHE A 156 -2.71 -8.30 -19.89
N ARG A 157 -1.86 -8.29 -18.85
CA ARG A 157 -1.02 -9.44 -18.48
C ARG A 157 -1.83 -10.68 -18.09
N GLN A 158 -3.03 -10.50 -17.53
CA GLN A 158 -3.99 -11.57 -17.23
C GLN A 158 -4.79 -12.04 -18.46
N GLY A 159 -4.47 -11.59 -19.68
CA GLY A 159 -5.19 -11.95 -20.91
C GLY A 159 -6.60 -11.38 -21.02
N LYS A 160 -7.05 -10.55 -20.08
CA LYS A 160 -8.42 -10.01 -20.00
C LYS A 160 -8.72 -8.93 -21.06
N GLN A 161 -7.72 -8.54 -21.85
CA GLN A 161 -7.86 -7.61 -22.99
C GLN A 161 -6.71 -7.75 -23.98
N ARG A 162 -7.00 -7.53 -25.28
CA ARG A 162 -6.05 -7.71 -26.40
C ARG A 162 -5.05 -6.55 -26.57
N ALA A 163 -5.30 -5.41 -25.96
CA ALA A 163 -4.45 -4.22 -26.03
C ALA A 163 -4.44 -3.51 -24.67
N VAL A 164 -3.36 -2.79 -24.39
CA VAL A 164 -3.12 -2.13 -23.11
C VAL A 164 -3.91 -0.82 -23.01
N GLY A 165 -4.57 -0.60 -21.88
CA GLY A 165 -5.14 0.70 -21.51
C GLY A 165 -4.30 1.41 -20.43
N GLY A 166 -4.76 2.57 -20.00
CA GLY A 166 -4.04 3.44 -19.06
C GLY A 166 -3.04 4.37 -19.75
N CYS A 167 -2.52 5.35 -19.01
CA CYS A 167 -1.68 6.41 -19.57
C CYS A 167 -0.25 5.93 -19.91
N LEU A 168 -0.07 5.29 -21.06
CA LEU A 168 1.26 4.95 -21.59
C LEU A 168 2.10 6.19 -21.94
N LEU A 169 1.44 7.34 -22.16
CA LEU A 169 2.11 8.63 -22.36
C LEU A 169 2.93 9.04 -21.12
N PHE A 170 2.39 8.85 -19.92
CA PHE A 170 3.13 9.09 -18.67
C PHE A 170 4.41 8.25 -18.63
N LEU A 171 4.34 6.94 -18.93
CA LEU A 171 5.52 6.06 -18.96
C LEU A 171 6.55 6.51 -20.01
N GLN A 172 6.10 6.92 -21.21
CA GLN A 172 6.97 7.42 -22.27
C GLN A 172 7.71 8.69 -21.88
N LEU A 173 6.99 9.69 -21.34
CA LEU A 173 7.58 10.96 -20.90
C LEU A 173 8.49 10.76 -19.68
N PHE A 174 8.07 9.94 -18.72
CA PHE A 174 8.87 9.56 -17.55
C PHE A 174 10.20 8.90 -17.95
N TYR A 175 10.21 8.03 -18.96
CA TYR A 175 11.45 7.43 -19.48
C TYR A 175 12.41 8.47 -20.07
N TYR A 176 11.90 9.39 -20.90
CA TYR A 176 12.76 10.40 -21.52
C TYR A 176 13.39 11.37 -20.51
N GLU A 177 12.70 11.68 -19.41
CA GLU A 177 13.26 12.43 -18.27
C GLU A 177 14.23 11.60 -17.41
N SER A 178 13.87 10.34 -17.12
CA SER A 178 14.60 9.48 -16.17
C SER A 178 15.90 8.89 -16.70
N VAL A 179 16.19 9.04 -18.00
CA VAL A 179 17.39 8.49 -18.64
C VAL A 179 18.12 9.59 -19.42
N ALA A 180 19.41 9.78 -19.15
CA ALA A 180 20.31 10.62 -19.92
C ALA A 180 21.03 9.81 -21.01
N VAL A 181 21.18 10.38 -22.21
CA VAL A 181 21.79 9.71 -23.35
C VAL A 181 22.88 10.59 -23.95
N ARG A 182 24.12 10.27 -23.57
CA ARG A 182 25.39 11.01 -23.77
C ARG A 182 25.48 12.34 -23.01
N ALA A 183 26.61 12.54 -22.33
CA ALA A 183 26.84 13.62 -21.39
C ALA A 183 27.23 14.96 -22.07
N VAL A 184 26.24 15.67 -22.62
CA VAL A 184 26.29 17.14 -22.79
C VAL A 184 25.02 17.79 -22.22
N TYR A 185 24.46 17.21 -21.17
CA TYR A 185 23.52 17.93 -20.30
C TYR A 185 24.33 18.72 -19.27
N VAL A 186 24.58 19.99 -19.59
CA VAL A 186 24.57 21.01 -18.53
C VAL A 186 23.23 20.87 -17.81
N LEU A 187 23.22 20.98 -16.47
CA LEU A 187 22.01 20.90 -15.65
C LEU A 187 21.12 22.14 -15.87
N ALA A 188 20.53 22.24 -17.06
CA ALA A 188 19.49 23.20 -17.37
C ALA A 188 18.30 22.98 -16.43
N PRO A 189 17.66 24.04 -15.91
CA PRO A 189 16.51 23.89 -15.01
C PRO A 189 15.42 23.02 -15.63
N VAL A 190 14.99 21.97 -14.92
CA VAL A 190 13.93 21.09 -15.39
C VAL A 190 12.62 21.90 -15.44
N ALA A 191 12.10 22.10 -16.64
CA ALA A 191 10.83 22.80 -16.85
C ALA A 191 9.67 21.87 -16.50
N PHE A 192 9.16 22.00 -15.27
CA PHE A 192 7.99 21.27 -14.82
C PHE A 192 6.68 21.96 -15.26
N PRO A 193 5.64 21.21 -15.66
CA PRO A 193 5.63 19.76 -15.86
C PRO A 193 6.35 19.30 -17.14
N CYS A 194 7.03 18.17 -17.08
CA CYS A 194 7.96 17.73 -18.14
C CYS A 194 7.31 17.48 -19.51
N LEU A 195 5.98 17.32 -19.57
CA LEU A 195 5.22 17.23 -20.83
C LEU A 195 5.42 18.41 -21.80
N PHE A 196 5.89 19.57 -21.30
CA PHE A 196 6.26 20.74 -22.12
C PHE A 196 7.55 20.50 -22.93
N SER A 197 8.47 19.69 -22.41
CA SER A 197 9.82 19.47 -22.98
C SER A 197 9.81 18.59 -24.23
N TRP A 198 8.79 17.74 -24.41
CA TRP A 198 8.80 16.65 -25.39
C TRP A 198 7.82 16.88 -26.54
N GLY A 199 8.28 17.53 -27.61
CA GLY A 199 7.62 17.54 -28.90
C GLY A 199 8.10 16.40 -29.82
N GLU A 200 7.47 16.27 -30.99
CA GLU A 200 7.83 15.21 -31.95
C GLU A 200 9.26 15.32 -32.50
N GLU A 201 9.85 16.52 -32.50
CA GLU A 201 11.23 16.76 -32.91
C GLU A 201 12.22 16.26 -31.85
N GLU A 202 12.04 16.70 -30.60
CA GLU A 202 12.86 16.30 -29.45
C GLU A 202 12.79 14.79 -29.20
N ILE A 203 11.61 14.20 -29.36
CA ILE A 203 11.40 12.74 -29.28
C ILE A 203 12.15 12.01 -30.40
N THR A 204 12.12 12.52 -31.63
CA THR A 204 12.74 11.83 -32.79
C THR A 204 14.28 11.92 -32.74
N ASP A 205 14.82 13.07 -32.33
CA ASP A 205 16.24 13.27 -32.04
C ASP A 205 16.71 12.41 -30.84
N ARG A 206 15.86 12.27 -29.81
CA ARG A 206 16.09 11.34 -28.70
C ARG A 206 16.13 9.88 -29.16
N GLU A 207 15.18 9.41 -29.96
CA GLU A 207 15.16 8.04 -30.50
C GLU A 207 16.38 7.74 -31.40
N LYS A 208 16.92 8.74 -32.09
CA LYS A 208 18.19 8.62 -32.82
C LYS A 208 19.35 8.35 -31.86
N ARG A 209 19.50 9.16 -30.80
CA ARG A 209 20.55 8.97 -29.77
C ARG A 209 20.45 7.61 -29.07
N GLU A 210 19.24 7.17 -28.71
CA GLU A 210 19.00 5.85 -28.11
C GLU A 210 19.51 4.73 -29.03
N ARG A 211 19.23 4.81 -30.34
CA ARG A 211 19.69 3.82 -31.33
C ARG A 211 21.21 3.79 -31.47
N GLU A 212 21.87 4.95 -31.44
CA GLU A 212 23.34 5.05 -31.46
C GLU A 212 24.02 4.54 -30.18
N MET A 213 23.26 4.29 -29.10
CA MET A 213 23.73 3.72 -27.84
C MET A 213 23.33 2.24 -27.66
N GLY A 214 22.78 1.59 -28.69
CA GLY A 214 22.37 0.18 -28.64
C GLY A 214 20.88 -0.05 -28.31
N GLY A 215 20.08 1.02 -28.18
CA GLY A 215 18.64 0.97 -27.89
C GLY A 215 18.29 1.35 -26.45
N TYR A 216 17.01 1.20 -26.11
CA TYR A 216 16.45 1.65 -24.83
C TYR A 216 17.12 0.98 -23.61
N GLY A 217 17.38 1.77 -22.57
CA GLY A 217 18.01 1.33 -21.32
C GLY A 217 19.54 1.33 -21.29
N ASN A 218 20.21 1.74 -22.38
CA ASN A 218 21.69 1.88 -22.44
C ASN A 218 22.18 3.30 -22.11
N GLY A 219 21.32 4.14 -21.53
CA GLY A 219 21.68 5.45 -20.97
C GLY A 219 22.01 5.38 -19.48
N GLU A 220 22.29 6.55 -18.90
CA GLU A 220 22.48 6.73 -17.45
C GLU A 220 21.13 7.05 -16.81
N CYS A 221 20.78 6.43 -15.67
CA CYS A 221 19.53 6.76 -14.98
C CYS A 221 19.73 8.03 -14.14
N VAL A 222 18.94 9.07 -14.44
CA VAL A 222 19.05 10.42 -13.84
C VAL A 222 17.75 10.87 -13.18
N CYS A 223 16.93 9.92 -12.73
CA CYS A 223 15.63 10.20 -12.15
C CYS A 223 15.75 10.97 -10.82
N LYS A 224 16.61 10.49 -9.91
CA LYS A 224 16.79 11.02 -8.54
C LYS A 224 17.26 12.48 -8.55
N GLU A 225 18.17 12.80 -9.46
CA GLU A 225 18.72 14.14 -9.73
C GLU A 225 17.64 15.13 -10.21
N ARG A 226 16.53 14.62 -10.76
CA ARG A 226 15.33 15.38 -11.17
C ARG A 226 14.16 15.25 -10.18
N GLY A 227 14.36 14.59 -9.04
CA GLY A 227 13.31 14.26 -8.06
C GLY A 227 12.35 13.15 -8.50
N LEU A 228 12.53 12.58 -9.69
CA LEU A 228 11.72 11.47 -10.19
C LEU A 228 12.17 10.15 -9.55
N GLY A 229 11.24 9.23 -9.32
CA GLY A 229 11.55 7.90 -8.80
C GLY A 229 12.02 7.86 -7.34
N MET A 230 11.81 8.92 -6.57
CA MET A 230 12.27 9.04 -5.17
C MET A 230 11.45 8.22 -4.16
N GLY A 231 10.35 7.60 -4.60
CA GLY A 231 9.44 6.83 -3.76
C GLY A 231 8.73 7.68 -2.68
N PRO A 232 8.05 7.05 -1.71
CA PRO A 232 7.33 7.77 -0.66
C PRO A 232 8.22 8.53 0.34
N VAL A 233 9.50 8.14 0.47
CA VAL A 233 10.39 8.59 1.56
C VAL A 233 11.32 9.73 1.13
N GLY A 234 11.73 9.78 -0.14
CA GLY A 234 12.82 10.64 -0.61
C GLY A 234 12.55 12.15 -0.66
N TYR A 235 11.40 12.62 -0.15
CA TYR A 235 10.95 14.01 -0.25
C TYR A 235 10.99 14.81 1.06
N CYS A 236 11.21 14.19 2.23
CA CYS A 236 11.21 14.86 3.54
C CYS A 236 12.42 15.79 3.81
N ALA A 237 13.18 16.17 2.78
CA ALA A 237 14.47 16.86 2.89
C ALA A 237 14.51 18.29 2.33
N GLN A 238 13.41 18.81 1.75
CA GLN A 238 13.40 20.11 1.06
C GLN A 238 12.11 20.93 1.31
N SER A 239 11.87 21.32 2.56
CA SER A 239 10.84 22.33 2.89
C SER A 239 11.13 23.06 4.21
N ASP A 240 12.24 23.80 4.26
CA ASP A 240 12.50 24.78 5.33
C ASP A 240 12.66 26.17 4.68
N GLY A 241 11.83 27.14 5.11
CA GLY A 241 11.51 28.31 4.27
C GLY A 241 10.71 29.44 4.95
N ASP A 242 11.01 29.69 6.24
CA ASP A 242 10.73 30.92 6.99
C ASP A 242 9.27 31.33 7.36
N VAL A 243 8.90 30.96 8.59
CA VAL A 243 8.37 31.85 9.66
C VAL A 243 7.17 32.79 9.38
N LEU A 244 6.07 32.57 10.13
CA LEU A 244 5.64 33.54 11.16
C LEU A 244 4.83 32.92 12.32
N ARG A 245 5.08 33.44 13.54
CA ARG A 245 4.58 32.92 14.83
C ARG A 245 3.15 33.38 15.18
N ARG A 246 2.50 32.63 16.10
CA ARG A 246 1.93 33.19 17.34
C ARG A 246 1.86 32.16 18.48
N THR A 247 2.39 32.54 19.65
CA THR A 247 2.14 31.97 21.00
C THR A 247 0.75 32.41 21.48
N GLY A 248 0.06 31.83 22.48
CA GLY A 248 0.26 30.78 23.51
C GLY A 248 -0.93 30.93 24.51
N PRO A 249 -0.91 30.50 25.79
CA PRO A 249 -0.09 29.50 26.50
C PRO A 249 -0.99 28.32 27.00
N ALA A 250 -0.75 27.75 28.19
CA ALA A 250 -1.52 26.67 28.84
C ALA A 250 -1.94 27.05 30.28
N ASP A 251 -2.80 26.23 30.90
CA ASP A 251 -3.13 26.02 32.34
C ASP A 251 -3.96 24.69 32.41
N GLU A 252 -3.74 23.72 33.30
CA GLU A 252 -4.11 23.60 34.75
C GLU A 252 -5.65 23.52 35.01
N ASP A 253 -6.24 22.63 35.85
CA ASP A 253 -5.74 21.44 36.61
C ASP A 253 -6.92 20.58 37.20
N LEU A 254 -6.65 19.37 37.76
CA LEU A 254 -7.45 18.59 38.76
C LEU A 254 -8.95 18.19 38.46
N ASP A 255 -9.76 17.56 39.34
CA ASP A 255 -9.76 16.22 40.04
C ASP A 255 -11.22 16.02 40.62
N GLY A 256 -11.81 14.88 41.05
CA GLY A 256 -11.46 13.43 41.13
C GLY A 256 -12.49 12.64 42.00
N GLN A 257 -12.25 11.33 42.24
CA GLN A 257 -12.87 10.45 43.29
C GLN A 257 -14.40 10.12 43.20
N ALA A 258 -14.97 9.03 43.78
CA ALA A 258 -14.47 7.70 44.23
C ALA A 258 -15.66 6.72 44.58
N ASN A 259 -15.32 5.50 45.06
CA ASN A 259 -16.15 4.49 45.77
C ASN A 259 -17.14 3.61 44.94
N GLU A 260 -17.54 2.40 45.36
CA GLU A 260 -17.44 1.72 46.68
C GLU A 260 -17.31 0.17 46.59
N GLU A 261 -16.91 -0.52 47.68
CA GLU A 261 -16.73 -1.99 47.77
C GLU A 261 -17.81 -2.69 48.64
N ILE A 262 -18.19 -3.94 48.31
CA ILE A 262 -18.83 -4.92 49.24
C ILE A 262 -18.27 -6.34 48.97
N HIS A 263 -18.17 -7.20 50.00
CA HIS A 263 -17.42 -8.46 49.97
C HIS A 263 -18.15 -9.63 50.70
N VAL A 264 -18.02 -10.87 50.17
CA VAL A 264 -18.29 -12.21 50.81
C VAL A 264 -19.77 -12.51 51.17
N GLU A 265 -20.39 -13.61 50.72
CA GLU A 265 -20.26 -14.94 51.34
C GLU A 265 -20.48 -16.16 50.43
N LYS A 266 -20.10 -17.34 50.94
CA LYS A 266 -20.20 -18.66 50.27
C LYS A 266 -21.43 -19.43 50.75
N GLN A 267 -21.93 -20.33 49.89
CA GLN A 267 -22.52 -21.58 50.34
C GLN A 267 -22.30 -22.72 49.34
N SER A 268 -22.18 -23.94 49.86
CA SER A 268 -22.06 -25.21 49.14
C SER A 268 -22.68 -26.29 50.01
N PRO A 269 -23.32 -27.30 49.40
CA PRO A 269 -23.28 -28.64 49.97
C PRO A 269 -22.82 -29.72 48.99
N MET A 270 -22.09 -30.66 49.55
CA MET A 270 -21.94 -32.09 49.17
C MET A 270 -23.31 -32.77 48.93
N ASP A 271 -23.43 -33.91 48.23
CA ASP A 271 -22.48 -34.76 47.50
C ASP A 271 -23.27 -35.64 46.51
N MET A 272 -22.66 -36.06 45.40
CA MET A 272 -22.95 -37.38 44.82
C MET A 272 -21.78 -37.88 43.98
N ALA A 273 -21.28 -39.09 44.30
CA ALA A 273 -20.03 -39.60 43.73
C ALA A 273 -20.22 -40.15 42.31
N ALA A 274 -19.48 -39.58 41.36
CA ALA A 274 -19.11 -40.22 40.10
C ALA A 274 -17.59 -40.09 39.93
N ASN A 275 -16.91 -41.21 39.69
CA ASN A 275 -15.45 -41.21 39.47
C ASN A 275 -15.12 -40.53 38.13
N SER A 276 -14.67 -39.29 38.19
CA SER A 276 -13.89 -38.66 37.14
C SER A 276 -12.89 -37.71 37.78
N ASN A 277 -11.59 -37.92 37.54
CA ASN A 277 -10.53 -37.01 37.98
C ASN A 277 -10.42 -35.76 37.08
N GLN A 278 -11.37 -35.60 36.15
CA GLN A 278 -11.33 -34.64 35.06
C GLN A 278 -11.86 -33.27 35.51
N ALA A 279 -10.98 -32.28 35.52
CA ALA A 279 -11.36 -30.88 35.65
C ALA A 279 -11.55 -30.24 34.25
N PRO A 280 -12.45 -29.27 34.07
CA PRO A 280 -12.50 -28.47 32.86
C PRO A 280 -11.21 -27.66 32.69
N CYS A 281 -10.83 -27.41 31.44
CA CYS A 281 -9.71 -26.55 31.09
C CYS A 281 -9.90 -25.12 31.63
N GLY A 282 -8.84 -24.50 32.16
CA GLY A 282 -8.88 -23.09 32.57
C GLY A 282 -9.29 -22.10 31.46
N ASN A 283 -9.18 -22.52 30.19
CA ASN A 283 -9.58 -21.75 29.02
C ASN A 283 -11.04 -22.00 28.58
N THR A 284 -11.90 -22.64 29.38
CA THR A 284 -13.32 -22.81 29.04
C THR A 284 -14.04 -21.48 28.78
N ARG A 285 -13.64 -20.38 29.45
CA ARG A 285 -14.16 -19.03 29.17
C ARG A 285 -13.83 -18.49 27.76
N TYR A 286 -12.90 -19.14 27.05
CA TYR A 286 -12.50 -18.83 25.68
C TYR A 286 -12.94 -19.91 24.68
N GLY A 287 -13.83 -20.84 25.08
CA GLY A 287 -14.41 -21.87 24.21
C GLY A 287 -13.83 -23.28 24.39
N CYS A 288 -12.91 -23.51 25.33
CA CYS A 288 -12.36 -24.86 25.55
C CYS A 288 -13.34 -25.78 26.30
N LEU A 289 -13.95 -26.74 25.59
CA LEU A 289 -14.85 -27.74 26.16
C LEU A 289 -14.15 -29.00 26.72
N VAL A 290 -12.81 -29.01 26.79
CA VAL A 290 -12.03 -30.18 27.19
C VAL A 290 -12.01 -30.34 28.71
N THR A 291 -12.42 -31.52 29.20
CA THR A 291 -12.29 -31.97 30.59
C THR A 291 -11.18 -33.03 30.67
N MET A 292 -10.15 -32.80 31.50
CA MET A 292 -8.93 -33.60 31.57
C MET A 292 -8.48 -33.84 33.00
N ASP A 293 -7.89 -35.00 33.25
CA ASP A 293 -7.35 -35.35 34.58
C ASP A 293 -6.31 -34.32 35.05
N CYS A 294 -6.25 -34.06 36.35
CA CYS A 294 -5.45 -32.99 36.96
C CYS A 294 -3.95 -32.98 36.57
N VAL A 295 -3.38 -34.12 36.17
CA VAL A 295 -2.01 -34.23 35.65
C VAL A 295 -1.94 -33.64 34.24
N ASN A 296 -2.74 -34.17 33.32
CA ASN A 296 -2.78 -33.76 31.91
C ASN A 296 -3.33 -32.34 31.70
N ASN A 297 -4.01 -31.75 32.71
CA ASN A 297 -4.54 -30.39 32.62
C ASN A 297 -3.42 -29.33 32.45
N LYS A 298 -2.23 -29.53 33.03
CA LYS A 298 -1.09 -28.61 32.81
C LYS A 298 -0.59 -28.67 31.37
N ASP A 299 -0.29 -29.86 30.88
CA ASP A 299 0.16 -30.10 29.50
C ASP A 299 -0.90 -29.57 28.51
N HIS A 300 -2.19 -29.80 28.79
CA HIS A 300 -3.27 -29.26 27.97
C HIS A 300 -3.35 -27.74 28.00
N LEU A 301 -3.11 -27.08 29.15
CA LEU A 301 -3.14 -25.62 29.25
C LEU A 301 -2.00 -24.95 28.45
N GLU A 302 -0.79 -25.49 28.53
CA GLU A 302 0.37 -25.04 27.73
C GLU A 302 0.11 -25.21 26.22
N PHE A 303 -0.57 -26.30 25.85
CA PHE A 303 -0.85 -26.66 24.46
C PHE A 303 -2.29 -26.35 24.00
N CYS A 304 -3.02 -25.49 24.71
CA CYS A 304 -4.44 -25.24 24.45
C CYS A 304 -4.64 -24.31 23.24
N THR A 305 -5.37 -24.76 22.21
CA THR A 305 -5.74 -23.93 21.04
C THR A 305 -6.65 -22.75 21.36
N TYR A 306 -7.19 -22.68 22.58
CA TYR A 306 -8.03 -21.60 23.10
C TYR A 306 -7.33 -20.79 24.21
N ALA A 307 -6.00 -20.91 24.34
CA ALA A 307 -5.24 -20.06 25.26
C ALA A 307 -5.41 -18.57 24.90
N PRO A 308 -5.56 -17.67 25.88
CA PRO A 308 -5.60 -16.25 25.62
C PRO A 308 -4.25 -15.73 25.14
N CYS A 309 -4.30 -14.65 24.37
CA CYS A 309 -3.15 -13.93 23.84
C CYS A 309 -3.03 -12.56 24.53
N LEU A 310 -1.80 -12.20 24.93
CA LEU A 310 -1.50 -10.94 25.62
C LEU A 310 -1.22 -9.80 24.63
N CYS A 311 -1.62 -8.58 24.96
CA CYS A 311 -1.39 -7.41 24.10
C CYS A 311 0.11 -7.10 23.90
N PRO A 312 0.58 -6.86 22.65
CA PRO A 312 1.99 -6.52 22.40
C PRO A 312 2.38 -5.10 22.85
N ILE A 313 1.45 -4.21 23.21
CA ILE A 313 1.77 -2.84 23.66
C ILE A 313 2.17 -2.84 25.14
N ARG A 314 3.30 -2.22 25.52
CA ARG A 314 3.88 -2.33 26.89
C ARG A 314 3.05 -1.67 28.00
N THR A 315 2.08 -0.84 27.64
CA THR A 315 1.19 -0.10 28.54
C THR A 315 -0.25 -0.61 28.47
N CYS A 316 -0.46 -1.86 28.05
CA CYS A 316 -1.78 -2.46 27.93
C CYS A 316 -1.81 -3.92 28.42
N ASP A 317 -2.56 -4.15 29.50
CA ASP A 317 -2.71 -5.46 30.13
C ASP A 317 -3.92 -6.26 29.58
N PHE A 318 -4.29 -6.04 28.32
CA PHE A 318 -5.41 -6.75 27.67
C PHE A 318 -5.04 -8.20 27.35
N ILE A 319 -5.89 -9.15 27.75
CA ILE A 319 -5.70 -10.60 27.66
C ILE A 319 -7.01 -11.29 27.27
N ASP A 320 -7.12 -11.72 26.01
CA ASP A 320 -8.28 -12.47 25.49
C ASP A 320 -7.87 -13.40 24.34
N SER A 321 -8.81 -14.18 23.80
CA SER A 321 -8.70 -14.87 22.52
C SER A 321 -8.09 -14.01 21.41
N SER A 322 -7.38 -14.63 20.46
CA SER A 322 -6.70 -13.94 19.36
C SER A 322 -7.63 -13.06 18.50
N ILE A 323 -8.89 -13.45 18.35
CA ILE A 323 -9.93 -12.70 17.63
C ILE A 323 -10.27 -11.41 18.39
N GLN A 324 -10.55 -11.50 19.70
CA GLN A 324 -10.85 -10.31 20.51
C GLN A 324 -9.63 -9.40 20.67
N LEU A 325 -8.41 -9.97 20.75
CA LEU A 325 -7.17 -9.20 20.73
C LEU A 325 -7.02 -8.39 19.42
N SER A 326 -7.47 -8.92 18.28
CA SER A 326 -7.49 -8.17 17.02
C SER A 326 -8.47 -7.00 17.06
N HIS A 327 -9.69 -7.20 17.56
CA HIS A 327 -10.68 -6.12 17.71
C HIS A 327 -10.23 -5.06 18.72
N HIS A 328 -9.63 -5.46 19.84
CA HIS A 328 -8.97 -4.56 20.81
C HIS A 328 -7.87 -3.75 20.14
N PHE A 329 -6.91 -4.39 19.45
CA PHE A 329 -5.81 -3.69 18.79
C PHE A 329 -6.35 -2.67 17.75
N SER A 330 -7.33 -3.08 16.95
CA SER A 330 -7.97 -2.24 15.92
C SER A 330 -8.70 -1.00 16.47
N SER A 331 -9.08 -1.00 17.75
CA SER A 331 -9.90 0.07 18.37
C SER A 331 -9.17 0.87 19.45
N ARG A 332 -8.11 0.32 20.07
CA ARG A 332 -7.32 0.96 21.12
C ARG A 332 -5.87 1.26 20.73
N HIS A 333 -5.35 0.64 19.67
CA HIS A 333 -3.94 0.71 19.25
C HIS A 333 -3.79 0.82 17.72
N TRP A 334 -4.76 1.46 17.05
CA TRP A 334 -4.86 1.52 15.59
C TRP A 334 -3.66 2.18 14.89
N ASP A 335 -2.94 3.05 15.61
CA ASP A 335 -1.74 3.78 15.22
C ASP A 335 -0.43 3.02 15.50
N SER A 336 -0.48 2.09 16.46
CA SER A 336 0.65 1.45 17.13
C SER A 336 1.20 0.22 16.37
N GLY A 337 0.85 0.08 15.09
CA GLY A 337 1.25 -1.01 14.21
C GLY A 337 1.14 -0.63 12.74
N ARG A 338 1.27 -1.62 11.84
CA ARG A 338 1.00 -1.46 10.41
C ARG A 338 0.02 -2.52 9.94
N ARG A 339 -0.91 -2.13 9.08
CA ARG A 339 -1.73 -3.09 8.33
C ARG A 339 -0.95 -3.64 7.16
N PHE A 340 -1.14 -4.92 6.87
CA PHE A 340 -0.53 -5.62 5.74
C PHE A 340 -1.55 -6.58 5.13
N ARG A 341 -1.24 -7.06 3.93
CA ARG A 341 -2.05 -8.05 3.22
C ARG A 341 -1.24 -9.30 2.99
N TYR A 342 -1.84 -10.48 3.13
CA TYR A 342 -1.14 -11.72 2.81
C TYR A 342 -0.69 -11.74 1.35
N ASP A 343 0.40 -12.46 1.11
CA ASP A 343 1.03 -12.66 -0.20
C ASP A 343 1.56 -11.37 -0.86
N SER A 344 1.53 -10.24 -0.14
CA SER A 344 2.02 -8.93 -0.58
C SER A 344 3.17 -8.44 0.31
N PRO A 345 4.34 -8.04 -0.25
CA PRO A 345 5.43 -7.51 0.54
C PRO A 345 5.10 -6.10 1.07
N LEU A 346 5.21 -5.91 2.39
CA LEU A 346 5.17 -4.62 3.07
C LEU A 346 6.60 -4.18 3.40
N ARG A 347 7.03 -3.00 2.94
CA ARG A 347 8.29 -2.39 3.41
C ARG A 347 8.05 -1.63 4.70
N VAL A 348 8.90 -1.87 5.69
CA VAL A 348 8.88 -1.17 6.99
C VAL A 348 10.28 -0.72 7.38
N SER A 349 10.36 0.38 8.12
CA SER A 349 11.55 0.78 8.87
C SER A 349 11.37 0.43 10.35
N LEU A 350 12.46 0.05 10.99
CA LEU A 350 12.54 -0.09 12.45
C LEU A 350 13.54 0.93 13.00
N GLY A 351 13.08 1.81 13.89
CA GLY A 351 13.90 2.81 14.58
C GLY A 351 14.80 2.21 15.65
N LYS A 352 15.81 2.96 16.11
CA LYS A 352 16.74 2.53 17.18
C LYS A 352 16.08 2.31 18.55
N LYS A 353 14.87 2.85 18.74
CA LYS A 353 14.08 2.76 19.98
C LYS A 353 12.92 1.76 19.87
N GLU A 354 12.77 1.11 18.73
CA GLU A 354 11.63 0.22 18.40
C GLU A 354 12.13 -1.23 18.34
N PRO A 355 12.03 -2.00 19.44
CA PRO A 355 12.50 -3.39 19.48
C PRO A 355 11.59 -4.36 18.69
N PHE A 356 10.37 -3.94 18.34
CA PHE A 356 9.46 -4.67 17.48
C PHE A 356 8.47 -3.71 16.80
N LEU A 357 7.84 -4.18 15.73
CA LEU A 357 6.68 -3.58 15.09
C LEU A 357 5.54 -4.59 15.03
N VAL A 358 4.33 -4.16 15.39
CA VAL A 358 3.12 -4.99 15.28
C VAL A 358 2.59 -4.90 13.84
N LEU A 359 2.37 -6.05 13.21
CA LEU A 359 1.77 -6.17 11.88
C LEU A 359 0.38 -6.82 12.02
N GLN A 360 -0.64 -6.22 11.43
CA GLN A 360 -2.03 -6.72 11.44
C GLN A 360 -2.47 -7.06 10.00
N ALA A 361 -2.92 -8.29 9.77
CA ALA A 361 -3.46 -8.69 8.48
C ALA A 361 -4.83 -8.04 8.23
N GLU A 362 -5.07 -7.53 7.02
CA GLU A 362 -6.36 -6.96 6.63
C GLU A 362 -7.44 -8.03 6.37
N GLU A 363 -7.04 -9.23 5.95
CA GLU A 363 -7.97 -10.31 5.57
C GLU A 363 -8.60 -11.05 6.78
N ASP A 364 -7.80 -11.46 7.76
CA ASP A 364 -8.24 -12.24 8.93
C ASP A 364 -8.00 -11.54 10.29
N GLY A 365 -7.54 -10.29 10.25
CA GLY A 365 -7.23 -9.48 11.43
C GLY A 365 -6.01 -9.95 12.23
N MET A 366 -5.31 -11.01 11.83
CA MET A 366 -4.33 -11.66 12.70
C MET A 366 -3.09 -10.81 12.94
N LEU A 367 -2.57 -10.87 14.17
CA LEU A 367 -1.41 -10.11 14.61
C LEU A 367 -0.10 -10.90 14.50
N PHE A 368 0.93 -10.22 14.04
CA PHE A 368 2.30 -10.69 13.94
C PHE A 368 3.25 -9.65 14.56
N LEU A 369 4.43 -10.08 14.97
CA LEU A 369 5.50 -9.22 15.47
C LEU A 369 6.72 -9.38 14.57
N LEU A 370 7.17 -8.27 13.99
CA LEU A 370 8.50 -8.16 13.40
C LEU A 370 9.44 -7.62 14.47
N SER A 371 10.35 -8.47 14.97
CA SER A 371 11.27 -8.11 16.05
C SER A 371 12.65 -7.69 15.53
N ARG A 372 13.27 -6.69 16.17
CA ARG A 372 14.66 -6.26 15.97
C ARG A 372 15.40 -6.35 17.30
N GLU A 373 16.34 -7.28 17.38
CA GLU A 373 17.32 -7.36 18.45
C GLU A 373 18.70 -6.90 17.97
N THR A 374 19.53 -6.38 18.88
CA THR A 374 20.90 -5.93 18.57
C THR A 374 21.90 -6.99 19.03
N GLU A 375 22.71 -7.46 18.08
CA GLU A 375 23.75 -8.47 18.26
C GLU A 375 25.16 -7.86 18.18
N SER A 376 26.16 -8.67 18.51
CA SER A 376 27.59 -8.31 18.44
C SER A 376 28.07 -7.74 17.08
N VAL A 377 27.41 -8.09 15.97
CA VAL A 377 27.83 -7.71 14.60
C VAL A 377 26.71 -7.11 13.71
N GLY A 378 25.49 -6.97 14.26
CA GLY A 378 24.34 -6.51 13.48
C GLY A 378 23.03 -6.61 14.24
N TYR A 379 21.94 -6.85 13.51
CA TYR A 379 20.59 -7.00 14.05
C TYR A 379 20.04 -8.39 13.74
N ARG A 380 19.40 -9.04 14.72
CA ARG A 380 18.57 -10.23 14.46
C ARG A 380 17.17 -9.75 14.13
N VAL A 381 16.66 -10.20 12.98
CA VAL A 381 15.30 -9.91 12.51
C VAL A 381 14.54 -11.22 12.34
N MET A 382 13.32 -11.27 12.85
CA MET A 382 12.42 -12.42 12.75
C MET A 382 10.96 -11.98 12.75
N VAL A 383 10.08 -12.79 12.16
CA VAL A 383 8.61 -12.63 12.23
C VAL A 383 8.00 -13.77 13.03
N THR A 384 7.11 -13.44 13.96
CA THR A 384 6.34 -14.40 14.77
C THR A 384 4.86 -14.02 14.80
N SER A 385 3.97 -14.96 15.12
CA SER A 385 2.52 -14.72 15.16
C SER A 385 1.98 -14.75 16.59
N ILE A 386 1.05 -13.84 16.92
CA ILE A 386 0.48 -13.72 18.27
C ILE A 386 -0.71 -14.68 18.37
N ARG A 387 -0.44 -15.95 18.71
CA ARG A 387 -1.39 -17.07 18.72
C ARG A 387 -0.99 -18.14 19.73
N PRO A 388 -1.93 -19.01 20.17
CA PRO A 388 -1.58 -20.22 20.91
C PRO A 388 -0.58 -21.09 20.15
N THR A 389 0.40 -21.64 20.85
CA THR A 389 1.56 -22.33 20.26
C THR A 389 1.18 -23.52 19.37
N THR A 390 0.05 -24.18 19.66
CA THR A 390 -0.44 -25.38 18.95
C THR A 390 -1.34 -25.14 17.75
N THR A 391 -1.61 -23.89 17.35
CA THR A 391 -2.44 -23.65 16.16
C THR A 391 -1.77 -24.23 14.91
N ARG A 392 -2.41 -25.23 14.28
CA ARG A 392 -1.90 -25.95 13.09
C ARG A 392 -1.78 -25.10 11.81
N THR A 393 -2.13 -23.82 11.86
CA THR A 393 -1.99 -22.87 10.74
C THR A 393 -0.54 -22.37 10.68
N HIS A 394 0.20 -22.82 9.67
CA HIS A 394 1.58 -22.40 9.46
C HIS A 394 1.62 -21.25 8.44
N TYR A 395 2.06 -20.08 8.88
CA TYR A 395 2.30 -18.94 8.01
C TYR A 395 3.78 -18.91 7.66
N SER A 396 4.13 -18.98 6.38
CA SER A 396 5.50 -18.73 5.94
C SER A 396 5.72 -17.24 5.77
N TYR A 397 6.96 -16.79 5.97
CA TYR A 397 7.34 -15.41 5.77
C TYR A 397 8.65 -15.32 4.99
N ASP A 398 8.91 -14.15 4.43
CA ASP A 398 10.15 -13.78 3.78
C ASP A 398 10.54 -12.36 4.21
N ILE A 399 11.75 -12.25 4.76
CA ILE A 399 12.36 -11.00 5.23
C ILE A 399 13.52 -10.69 4.28
N VAL A 400 13.47 -9.55 3.60
CA VAL A 400 14.57 -9.05 2.76
C VAL A 400 15.05 -7.70 3.29
N SER A 401 16.37 -7.56 3.47
CA SER A 401 17.01 -6.25 3.67
C SER A 401 18.03 -6.01 2.55
N GLU A 402 17.96 -4.83 1.94
CA GLU A 402 18.70 -4.50 0.71
C GLU A 402 19.58 -3.28 0.95
N LYS A 403 20.86 -3.35 0.53
CA LYS A 403 21.78 -2.22 0.53
C LYS A 403 22.53 -2.14 -0.81
N GLY A 404 22.22 -1.12 -1.60
CA GLY A 404 22.81 -0.94 -2.94
C GLY A 404 22.52 -2.17 -3.82
N GLY A 405 23.57 -2.80 -4.35
CA GLY A 405 23.46 -4.03 -5.14
C GLY A 405 23.48 -5.34 -4.34
N SER A 406 23.40 -5.32 -3.00
CA SER A 406 23.43 -6.52 -2.16
C SER A 406 22.14 -6.68 -1.36
N SER A 407 21.59 -7.88 -1.33
CA SER A 407 20.41 -8.23 -0.54
C SER A 407 20.68 -9.42 0.38
N LEU A 408 20.09 -9.36 1.57
CA LEU A 408 20.07 -10.42 2.57
C LEU A 408 18.63 -10.88 2.73
N ARG A 409 18.39 -12.20 2.67
CA ARG A 409 17.06 -12.79 2.60
C ARG A 409 16.93 -14.00 3.51
N LEU A 410 15.87 -14.06 4.30
CA LEU A 410 15.43 -15.26 5.02
C LEU A 410 13.98 -15.56 4.69
N GLN A 411 13.74 -16.77 4.15
CA GLN A 411 12.43 -17.37 4.10
C GLN A 411 12.33 -18.44 5.21
N SER A 412 11.32 -18.34 6.09
CA SER A 412 11.09 -19.28 7.20
C SER A 412 9.58 -19.33 7.56
N VAL A 413 9.23 -19.92 8.70
CA VAL A 413 7.85 -20.08 9.20
C VAL A 413 7.67 -19.26 10.48
N ALA A 414 6.59 -18.49 10.56
CA ALA A 414 6.25 -17.69 11.73
C ALA A 414 5.90 -18.62 12.90
N GLN A 415 6.70 -18.54 13.97
CA GLN A 415 6.43 -19.28 15.20
C GLN A 415 5.29 -18.61 15.98
N ASN A 416 4.45 -19.42 16.62
CA ASN A 416 3.25 -18.98 17.34
C ASN A 416 3.56 -18.79 18.84
N PHE A 417 3.30 -17.59 19.37
CA PHE A 417 3.45 -17.28 20.80
C PHE A 417 2.23 -16.50 21.32
N PRO A 418 1.66 -16.83 22.49
CA PRO A 418 0.45 -16.19 23.02
C PRO A 418 0.70 -14.79 23.64
N GLY A 419 1.60 -13.99 23.08
CA GLY A 419 1.94 -12.66 23.57
C GLY A 419 3.34 -12.22 23.18
N ARG A 420 4.08 -11.63 24.14
CA ARG A 420 5.51 -11.32 23.99
C ARG A 420 6.35 -12.59 24.00
N ILE A 421 7.56 -12.46 23.50
CA ILE A 421 8.58 -13.51 23.48
C ILE A 421 9.66 -13.16 24.50
N GLU A 422 9.95 -14.09 25.41
CA GLU A 422 11.10 -14.08 26.32
C GLU A 422 11.96 -15.34 26.08
N GLY A 423 12.58 -15.40 24.90
CA GLY A 423 13.33 -16.55 24.40
C GLY A 423 13.62 -16.43 22.91
N PHE A 424 14.37 -17.36 22.32
CA PHE A 424 14.83 -17.21 20.94
C PHE A 424 14.37 -18.33 20.00
N PRO A 425 13.59 -17.98 18.95
CA PRO A 425 13.50 -18.77 17.73
C PRO A 425 14.89 -19.07 17.16
N HIS A 426 15.01 -20.25 16.57
CA HIS A 426 16.28 -20.74 16.01
C HIS A 426 16.60 -20.07 14.65
N ASP A 427 15.56 -19.75 13.87
CA ASP A 427 15.66 -19.09 12.57
C ASP A 427 15.54 -17.57 12.73
N PHE A 428 16.53 -16.82 12.23
CA PHE A 428 16.54 -15.36 12.20
C PHE A 428 17.47 -14.83 11.10
N LEU A 429 17.14 -13.66 10.54
CA LEU A 429 18.03 -12.98 9.59
C LEU A 429 19.00 -12.10 10.37
N LEU A 430 20.30 -12.37 10.26
CA LEU A 430 21.35 -11.51 10.81
C LEU A 430 21.72 -10.43 9.78
N VAL A 431 21.24 -9.22 10.00
CA VAL A 431 21.46 -8.06 9.12
C VAL A 431 22.60 -7.19 9.69
N PRO A 432 23.77 -7.08 9.04
CA PRO A 432 24.92 -6.36 9.58
C PRO A 432 24.62 -4.87 9.85
N PHE A 433 25.31 -4.27 10.82
CA PHE A 433 25.15 -2.84 11.16
C PHE A 433 25.26 -1.89 9.97
N THR A 434 26.00 -2.27 8.92
CA THR A 434 26.18 -1.49 7.71
C THR A 434 24.90 -1.33 6.88
N TYR A 435 23.86 -2.14 7.09
CA TYR A 435 22.60 -2.12 6.32
C TYR A 435 21.58 -1.07 6.82
N THR A 436 21.81 -0.38 7.93
CA THR A 436 20.93 0.73 8.32
C THR A 436 21.11 1.94 7.40
N ASN A 437 20.02 2.69 7.22
CA ASN A 437 20.02 3.96 6.50
C ASN A 437 20.82 5.05 7.27
N SER A 438 20.92 6.27 6.73
CA SER A 438 21.64 7.39 7.34
C SER A 438 21.07 7.83 8.70
N CYS A 439 19.78 7.60 8.96
CA CYS A 439 19.15 7.81 10.26
C CYS A 439 19.51 6.68 11.27
N GLY A 440 20.05 5.57 10.78
CA GLY A 440 20.37 4.36 11.55
C GLY A 440 19.14 3.47 11.85
N GLU A 441 18.10 3.63 11.04
CA GLU A 441 16.93 2.75 11.00
C GLU A 441 17.24 1.55 10.10
N LEU A 442 16.59 0.42 10.36
CA LEU A 442 16.73 -0.78 9.55
C LEU A 442 15.53 -0.92 8.61
N GLU A 443 15.78 -0.90 7.30
CA GLU A 443 14.76 -1.09 6.27
C GLU A 443 14.62 -2.56 5.87
N ILE A 444 13.38 -3.01 5.79
CA ILE A 444 13.02 -4.42 5.68
C ILE A 444 11.76 -4.56 4.81
N ASP A 445 11.85 -5.29 3.70
CA ASP A 445 10.69 -5.81 2.99
C ASP A 445 10.24 -7.10 3.71
N VAL A 446 8.99 -7.17 4.15
CA VAL A 446 8.40 -8.35 4.82
C VAL A 446 7.19 -8.83 4.02
N CYS A 447 7.25 -10.06 3.53
CA CYS A 447 6.11 -10.77 2.95
C CYS A 447 5.67 -11.89 3.90
N ILE A 448 4.37 -12.06 4.10
CA ILE A 448 3.80 -13.17 4.89
C ILE A 448 2.74 -13.85 4.03
N TRP A 449 2.84 -15.17 3.88
CA TRP A 449 1.88 -15.97 3.13
C TRP A 449 1.01 -16.78 4.07
N SER A 450 -0.29 -16.86 3.76
CA SER A 450 -1.18 -17.83 4.41
C SER A 450 -1.10 -19.17 3.69
N SER A 451 -0.95 -20.29 4.40
CA SER A 451 -0.99 -21.61 3.77
C SER A 451 -2.43 -21.91 3.29
N PRO A 452 -2.67 -22.20 1.99
CA PRO A 452 -4.01 -22.48 1.48
C PRO A 452 -4.49 -23.87 1.92
N GLY A 453 -4.95 -23.97 3.18
CA GLY A 453 -5.35 -25.24 3.81
C GLY A 453 -6.07 -25.12 5.15
N ALA A 454 -6.61 -23.95 5.50
CA ALA A 454 -7.28 -23.71 6.79
C ALA A 454 -8.71 -23.09 6.69
N ASN A 455 -9.19 -22.75 5.49
CA ASN A 455 -10.57 -22.28 5.29
C ASN A 455 -11.56 -23.45 5.24
N SER A 456 -11.73 -24.10 6.40
CA SER A 456 -12.80 -25.06 6.66
C SER A 456 -13.20 -25.04 8.14
N ILE A 457 -13.65 -23.87 8.62
CA ILE A 457 -14.48 -23.78 9.83
C ILE A 457 -15.95 -23.78 9.38
N SER A 458 -16.37 -24.95 8.93
CA SER A 458 -17.75 -25.38 8.77
C SER A 458 -17.82 -26.83 9.24
N ASP A 459 -18.94 -27.22 9.83
CA ASP A 459 -19.21 -28.57 10.35
C ASP A 459 -18.38 -28.99 11.57
N VAL A 460 -18.74 -28.42 12.73
CA VAL A 460 -18.72 -29.16 14.00
C VAL A 460 -20.15 -29.68 14.23
N PRO A 461 -20.37 -30.99 14.48
CA PRO A 461 -21.66 -31.55 14.90
C PRO A 461 -21.92 -31.36 16.40
#